data_AF-A0A817WVC2-F1
#
_entry.id   AF-A0A817WVC2-F1
#
_cell.length_a   1.000
_cell.length_b   1.000
_cell.length_c   1.000
_cell.angle_alpha   90.00
_cell.angle_beta   90.00
_cell.angle_gamma   90.00
#
_symmetry.space_group_name_H-M   'P 1'
#
loop_
_entity.id
_entity.type
_entity.pdbx_description
1 polymer ?
#
loop_
_entity_poly.entity_id
_entity_poly.type
_entity_poly.pdbx_seq_one_letter_code
_entity_poly.pdbx_strand_id
1 'polypeptide(L)'
;MNQIHQTADKNGHSQVGRPSLVGKSIKSKFTIAPLIIEGVKVSKLQLNDLLKQHLNDVNIHDIQLSRSGSFTLYASDASSFNRLLNEFTLILAANGQ
;
A
#
# COMPACT_ATOMS: atom_id res chain seq x y z
N MET A 1 50.41 -19.13 -38.44
CA MET A 1 49.11 -18.89 -39.10
C MET A 1 48.52 -20.26 -39.37
N ASN A 2 47.68 -20.76 -38.45
CA ASN A 2 47.22 -22.14 -38.47
C ASN A 2 45.85 -22.23 -39.13
N GLN A 3 45.77 -22.97 -40.23
CA GLN A 3 44.54 -23.65 -40.65
C GLN A 3 44.41 -24.95 -39.84
N ILE A 4 43.23 -25.20 -39.30
CA ILE A 4 42.77 -26.52 -38.86
C ILE A 4 41.32 -26.74 -39.31
N HIS A 5 41.09 -27.90 -39.91
CA HIS A 5 39.83 -28.45 -40.41
C HIS A 5 38.94 -29.02 -39.28
N GLN A 6 37.72 -29.46 -39.66
CA GLN A 6 36.78 -30.38 -38.96
C GLN A 6 35.87 -29.71 -37.91
N THR A 7 34.58 -30.02 -37.76
CA THR A 7 33.70 -31.08 -38.29
C THR A 7 32.26 -30.61 -38.08
N ALA A 8 31.34 -31.01 -38.96
CA ALA A 8 29.92 -30.84 -38.73
C ALA A 8 29.48 -31.74 -37.56
N ASP A 9 28.79 -31.16 -36.57
CA ASP A 9 27.88 -31.93 -35.73
C ASP A 9 26.47 -31.36 -35.89
N LYS A 10 25.60 -32.22 -36.40
CA LYS A 10 24.17 -32.00 -36.51
C LYS A 10 23.61 -32.02 -35.09
N ASN A 11 23.31 -30.86 -34.53
CA ASN A 11 22.28 -30.77 -33.51
C ASN A 11 21.55 -29.44 -33.64
N GLY A 12 20.33 -29.54 -34.18
CA GLY A 12 19.41 -28.42 -34.25
C GLY A 12 19.04 -27.97 -32.85
N HIS A 13 19.31 -26.71 -32.57
CA HIS A 13 18.39 -25.80 -31.91
C HIS A 13 18.93 -24.39 -32.10
N SER A 14 18.37 -23.67 -33.07
CA SER A 14 18.47 -22.21 -33.12
C SER A 14 17.69 -21.66 -31.92
N GLN A 15 18.34 -21.53 -30.77
CA GLN A 15 17.78 -20.81 -29.63
C GLN A 15 17.93 -19.31 -29.92
N VAL A 16 16.93 -18.77 -30.62
CA VAL A 16 16.73 -17.33 -30.76
C VAL A 16 16.62 -16.76 -29.36
N GLY A 17 17.56 -15.89 -28.97
CA GLY A 17 17.56 -15.23 -27.68
C GLY A 17 16.25 -14.48 -27.48
N ARG A 18 15.32 -15.06 -26.73
CA ARG A 18 14.16 -14.33 -26.21
C ARG A 18 14.73 -13.39 -25.15
N PRO A 19 14.55 -12.07 -25.25
CA PRO A 19 14.83 -11.22 -24.11
C PRO A 19 13.96 -11.74 -22.97
N SER A 20 14.60 -12.18 -21.89
CA SER A 20 13.90 -12.46 -20.65
C SER A 20 13.29 -11.13 -20.22
N LEU A 21 12.01 -10.93 -20.54
CA LEU A 21 11.21 -9.90 -19.92
C LEU A 21 11.14 -10.30 -18.46
N VAL A 22 12.14 -9.83 -17.70
CA VAL A 22 12.11 -9.79 -16.25
C VAL A 22 10.78 -9.16 -15.92
N GLY A 23 9.83 -10.02 -15.51
CA GLY A 23 8.52 -9.61 -15.09
C GLY A 23 8.71 -8.70 -13.90
N LYS A 24 8.84 -7.41 -14.19
CA LYS A 24 8.77 -6.34 -13.21
C LYS A 24 7.43 -6.59 -12.55
N SER A 25 7.45 -7.17 -11.35
CA SER A 25 6.24 -7.48 -10.61
C SER A 25 5.50 -6.17 -10.50
N ILE A 26 4.47 -6.00 -11.32
CA ILE A 26 3.61 -4.84 -11.32
C ILE A 26 2.88 -5.02 -10.01
N LYS A 27 3.43 -4.46 -8.93
CA LYS A 27 2.70 -4.31 -7.67
C LYS A 27 1.44 -3.60 -8.10
N SER A 28 0.35 -4.35 -8.20
CA SER A 28 -0.98 -3.80 -8.37
C SER A 28 -1.08 -2.75 -7.29
N LYS A 29 -1.13 -1.46 -7.68
CA LYS A 29 -1.31 -0.37 -6.75
C LYS A 29 -2.75 -0.45 -6.31
N PHE A 30 -3.03 -1.38 -5.40
CA PHE A 30 -4.28 -1.40 -4.67
C PHE A 30 -4.39 -0.03 -4.02
N THR A 31 -5.25 0.81 -4.59
CA THR A 31 -5.37 2.21 -4.20
C THR A 31 -6.60 2.27 -3.31
N ILE A 32 -6.36 2.39 -2.02
CA ILE A 32 -7.41 2.54 -1.02
C ILE A 32 -7.76 4.01 -0.96
N ALA A 33 -9.05 4.32 -1.05
CA ALA A 33 -9.51 5.68 -0.85
C ALA A 33 -9.19 6.13 0.59
N PRO A 34 -8.79 7.38 0.81
CA PRO A 34 -8.60 7.85 2.17
C PRO A 34 -9.92 7.89 2.93
N LEU A 35 -9.86 7.67 4.24
CA LEU A 35 -10.98 7.95 5.13
C LEU A 35 -10.91 9.43 5.54
N ILE A 36 -11.92 10.20 5.13
CA ILE A 36 -12.05 11.61 5.49
C ILE A 36 -13.05 11.72 6.64
N ILE A 37 -12.67 12.47 7.67
CA ILE A 37 -13.46 12.65 8.87
C ILE A 37 -13.57 14.14 9.14
N GLU A 38 -14.79 14.63 9.22
CA GLU A 38 -15.11 16.05 9.35
C GLU A 38 -15.87 16.30 10.66
N GLY A 39 -15.84 17.55 11.14
CA GLY A 39 -16.60 17.96 12.33
C GLY A 39 -16.03 17.49 13.67
N VAL A 40 -14.93 16.73 13.68
CA VAL A 40 -14.30 16.22 14.90
C VAL A 40 -13.56 17.33 15.63
N LYS A 41 -13.78 17.47 16.94
CA LYS A 41 -13.14 18.48 17.79
C LYS A 41 -11.90 17.94 18.52
N VAL A 42 -11.11 17.08 17.85
CA VAL A 42 -9.85 16.54 18.40
C VAL A 42 -8.67 17.23 17.73
N SER A 43 -7.59 17.41 18.47
CA SER A 43 -6.28 17.71 17.88
C SER A 43 -5.69 16.49 17.18
N LYS A 44 -4.73 16.71 16.27
CA LYS A 44 -3.98 15.62 15.61
C LYS A 44 -3.29 14.68 16.62
N LEU A 45 -2.83 15.21 17.75
CA LEU A 45 -2.22 14.41 18.81
C LEU A 45 -3.25 13.47 19.46
N GLN A 46 -4.40 14.01 19.87
CA GLN A 46 -5.48 13.23 20.45
C GLN A 46 -6.02 12.16 19.48
N LEU A 47 -6.13 12.50 18.19
CA LEU A 47 -6.51 11.53 17.16
C LEU A 47 -5.51 10.37 17.10
N ASN A 48 -4.21 10.68 17.11
CA ASN A 48 -3.15 9.68 17.08
C ASN A 48 -3.20 8.78 18.32
N ASP A 49 -3.45 9.36 19.50
CA ASP A 49 -3.60 8.60 20.75
C ASP A 49 -4.82 7.68 20.71
N LEU A 50 -5.98 8.17 20.25
CA LEU A 50 -7.19 7.34 20.09
C LEU A 50 -6.96 6.18 19.12
N LEU A 51 -6.31 6.44 17.98
CA LEU A 51 -5.94 5.40 17.01
C LEU A 51 -5.02 4.36 17.64
N LYS A 52 -4.01 4.78 18.41
CA LYS A 52 -3.10 3.84 19.08
C LYS A 52 -3.75 3.08 20.23
N GLN A 53 -4.69 3.69 20.94
CA GLN A 53 -5.35 3.06 22.09
C GLN A 53 -6.38 2.03 21.65
N HIS A 54 -7.17 2.33 20.62
CA HIS A 54 -8.31 1.51 20.23
C HIS A 54 -8.09 0.72 18.93
N LEU A 55 -7.18 1.17 18.06
CA LEU A 55 -6.94 0.63 16.72
C LEU A 55 -5.45 0.36 16.50
N ASN A 56 -4.76 -0.21 17.49
CA ASN A 56 -3.32 -0.47 17.42
C ASN A 56 -2.90 -1.45 16.32
N ASP A 57 -3.82 -2.30 15.86
CA ASP A 57 -3.62 -3.26 14.79
C ASP A 57 -3.86 -2.68 13.39
N VAL A 58 -4.47 -1.48 13.32
CA VAL A 58 -4.73 -0.80 12.05
C VAL A 58 -3.44 -0.18 11.53
N ASN A 59 -3.05 -0.58 10.33
CA ASN A 59 -1.88 -0.06 9.65
C ASN A 59 -2.21 1.22 8.90
N ILE A 60 -1.90 2.37 9.50
CA ILE A 60 -2.03 3.70 8.91
C ILE A 60 -0.65 4.20 8.51
N HIS A 61 -0.48 4.58 7.24
CA HIS A 61 0.80 5.10 6.75
C HIS A 61 0.85 6.64 6.69
N ASP A 62 -0.30 7.32 6.68
CA ASP A 62 -0.34 8.79 6.71
C ASP A 62 -1.63 9.34 7.36
N ILE A 63 -1.50 10.50 8.02
CA ILE A 63 -2.58 11.25 8.65
C ILE A 63 -2.39 12.74 8.34
N GLN A 64 -3.34 13.30 7.58
CA GLN A 64 -3.35 14.72 7.23
C GLN A 64 -4.46 15.44 7.99
N LEU A 65 -4.19 16.68 8.40
CA LEU A 65 -5.15 17.59 9.02
C LEU A 65 -5.28 18.80 8.10
N SER A 66 -6.48 19.03 7.58
CA SER A 66 -6.78 20.20 6.76
C SER A 66 -6.96 21.45 7.61
N ARG A 67 -6.89 22.63 6.99
CA ARG A 67 -7.19 23.91 7.66
C ARG A 67 -8.65 24.03 8.11
N SER A 68 -9.56 23.26 7.50
CA SER A 68 -10.96 23.19 7.91
C SER A 68 -11.18 22.32 9.16
N GLY A 69 -10.14 21.68 9.68
CA GLY A 69 -10.23 20.75 10.81
C GLY A 69 -10.62 19.32 10.41
N SER A 70 -10.67 19.02 9.11
CA SER A 70 -10.95 17.66 8.62
C SER A 70 -9.68 16.80 8.69
N PHE A 71 -9.82 15.55 9.11
CA PHE A 71 -8.75 14.57 9.10
C PHE A 71 -8.87 13.64 7.90
N THR A 72 -7.73 13.35 7.27
CA THR A 72 -7.63 12.38 6.18
C THR A 72 -6.68 11.27 6.62
N LEU A 73 -7.20 10.06 6.75
CA LEU A 73 -6.48 8.86 7.16
C LEU A 73 -6.21 7.96 5.95
N TYR A 74 -4.96 7.55 5.80
CA TYR A 74 -4.54 6.65 4.72
C TYR A 74 -4.13 5.29 5.29
N ALA A 75 -5.00 4.31 5.08
CA ALA A 75 -4.74 2.92 5.47
C ALA A 75 -3.84 2.22 4.45
N SER A 76 -2.94 1.37 4.94
CA SER A 76 -2.00 0.60 4.13
C SER A 76 -2.64 -0.60 3.43
N ASP A 77 -3.77 -1.09 3.95
CA ASP A 77 -4.46 -2.29 3.45
C ASP A 77 -5.98 -2.22 3.66
N ALA A 78 -6.74 -3.03 2.92
CA ALA A 78 -8.19 -3.01 2.92
C ALA A 78 -8.80 -3.37 4.29
N SER A 79 -8.14 -4.27 5.04
CA SER A 79 -8.61 -4.70 6.35
C SER A 79 -8.52 -3.54 7.33
N SER A 80 -7.39 -2.84 7.34
CA SER A 80 -7.17 -1.62 8.11
C SER A 80 -8.20 -0.53 7.76
N PHE A 81 -8.48 -0.32 6.48
CA PHE A 81 -9.50 0.64 6.03
C PHE A 81 -10.90 0.28 6.51
N ASN A 82 -11.32 -0.98 6.32
CA ASN A 82 -12.64 -1.44 6.76
C ASN A 82 -12.78 -1.35 8.28
N ARG A 83 -11.71 -1.64 9.02
CA ARG A 83 -11.73 -1.52 10.49
C ARG A 83 -11.84 -0.08 10.94
N LEU A 84 -11.14 0.85 10.27
CA LEU A 84 -11.32 2.28 10.49
C LEU A 84 -12.76 2.72 10.23
N LEU A 85 -13.36 2.30 9.11
CA LEU A 85 -14.75 2.63 8.80
C LEU A 85 -15.74 2.13 9.86
N ASN A 86 -15.56 0.90 10.34
CA ASN A 86 -16.53 0.27 11.24
C ASN A 86 -16.38 0.73 12.69
N GLU A 87 -15.14 0.86 13.18
CA GLU A 87 -14.86 1.05 14.60
C GLU A 87 -14.60 2.52 14.93
N PHE A 88 -13.99 3.28 14.01
CA PHE A 88 -13.50 4.62 14.35
C PHE A 88 -14.63 5.62 14.59
N THR A 89 -15.73 5.51 13.84
CA THR A 89 -16.94 6.32 14.09
C THR A 89 -17.51 6.06 15.49
N LEU A 90 -17.50 4.80 15.96
CA LEU A 90 -17.97 4.44 17.30
C LEU A 90 -17.03 5.00 18.39
N ILE A 91 -15.71 4.92 18.17
CA ILE A 91 -14.70 5.47 19.08
C ILE A 91 -14.87 6.99 19.23
N LEU A 92 -15.07 7.71 18.12
CA LEU A 92 -15.29 9.16 18.15
C LEU A 92 -16.57 9.53 18.92
N ALA A 93 -17.68 8.85 18.61
CA ALA A 93 -18.96 9.08 19.30
C ALA A 93 -18.87 8.79 20.81
N ALA A 94 -18.18 7.72 21.22
CA ALA A 94 -18.01 7.35 22.61
C ALA A 94 -17.12 8.32 23.40
N ASN A 95 -16.19 9.01 22.72
CA ASN A 95 -15.29 10.00 23.32
C ASN A 95 -15.86 11.43 23.27
N GLY A 96 -17.17 11.57 23.01
CA GLY A 96 -17.91 12.83 23.15
C GLY A 96 -17.62 13.85 22.06
N GLN A 97 -17.27 13.39 20.86
CA GLN A 97 -16.83 14.22 19.75
C GLN A 97 -17.65 14.03 18.49
#